data_AF-A0A3Q0GAW2-F1
#
_entry.id   AF-A0A3Q0GAW2-F1
#
_cell.length_a   1.000
_cell.length_b   1.000
_cell.length_c   1.000
_cell.angle_alpha   90.00
_cell.angle_beta   90.00
_cell.angle_gamma   90.00
#
_symmetry.space_group_name_H-M   'P 1'
#
loop_
_entity.id
_entity.type
_entity.pdbx_description
1 polymer ?
#
loop_
_entity_poly.entity_id
_entity_poly.type
_entity_poly.pdbx_seq_one_letter_code
_entity_poly.pdbx_strand_id
1 'polypeptide(L)'
;MDGMSFSSIHIQEALTPGHLKKAKLMFFFTRYPSSTLLKTYFLDVQFNRCITSQLIKWFSNFREFYYIQMEKFARQAILEGVTDCKDLMVSRNSELFRALNMHYNKGNDFEVPDRFLEVASLTLQEFFSAVKAGKDSDPSWKKPIYKIISKLDSDIPEAFKSSSCPQELLQS
;
A
#
# COMPACT_ATOMS: atom_id res chain seq x y z
N MET A 1 31.90 -29.04 -4.86
CA MET A 1 32.17 -27.62 -5.16
C MET A 1 30.99 -27.16 -6.00
N ASP A 2 29.90 -26.80 -5.34
CA ASP A 2 28.65 -26.45 -5.99
C ASP A 2 28.69 -24.97 -6.38
N GLY A 3 28.87 -24.72 -7.68
CA GLY A 3 28.79 -23.39 -8.26
C GLY A 3 27.35 -22.89 -8.22
N MET A 4 27.03 -22.04 -7.26
CA MET A 4 25.80 -21.24 -7.30
C MET A 4 25.83 -20.38 -8.57
N SER A 5 24.89 -20.67 -9.48
CA SER A 5 24.63 -19.87 -10.67
C SER A 5 24.15 -18.49 -10.22
N PHE A 6 25.04 -17.50 -10.21
CA PHE A 6 24.64 -16.10 -10.14
C PHE A 6 23.88 -15.77 -11.43
N SER A 7 22.55 -15.81 -11.36
CA SER A 7 21.68 -15.24 -12.38
C SER A 7 22.09 -13.79 -12.59
N SER A 8 22.67 -13.49 -13.77
CA SER A 8 23.08 -12.14 -14.14
C SER A 8 21.89 -11.20 -14.00
N ILE A 9 21.92 -10.31 -12.99
CA ILE A 9 20.86 -9.32 -12.77
C ILE A 9 20.88 -8.38 -13.97
N HIS A 10 19.88 -8.50 -14.85
CA HIS A 10 19.74 -7.60 -15.97
C HIS A 10 19.22 -6.25 -15.46
N ILE A 11 20.11 -5.28 -15.35
CA ILE A 11 19.78 -3.93 -14.90
C ILE A 11 18.84 -3.27 -15.92
N GLN A 12 17.69 -2.80 -15.45
CA GLN A 12 16.66 -2.15 -16.25
C GLN A 12 16.79 -0.62 -16.17
N GLU A 13 16.85 0.03 -17.32
CA GLU A 13 16.85 1.50 -17.45
C GLU A 13 15.42 2.10 -17.44
N ALA A 14 14.39 1.25 -17.47
CA ALA A 14 12.98 1.64 -17.45
C ALA A 14 12.18 0.79 -16.46
N LEU A 15 11.13 1.38 -15.89
CA LEU A 15 10.23 0.66 -15.00
C LEU A 15 9.26 -0.21 -15.80
N THR A 16 9.13 -1.48 -15.41
CA THR A 16 8.27 -2.47 -16.07
C THR A 16 6.91 -2.60 -15.38
N PRO A 17 5.92 -3.26 -16.01
CA PRO A 17 4.69 -3.67 -15.33
C PRO A 17 4.94 -4.56 -14.10
N GLY A 18 6.02 -5.35 -14.11
CA GLY A 18 6.47 -6.14 -12.96
C GLY A 18 6.85 -5.26 -11.77
N HIS A 19 7.62 -4.18 -12.00
CA HIS A 19 7.94 -3.21 -10.96
C HIS A 19 6.70 -2.52 -10.40
N LEU A 20 5.71 -2.22 -11.25
CA LEU A 20 4.43 -1.67 -10.81
C LEU A 20 3.65 -2.66 -9.93
N LYS A 21 3.57 -3.94 -10.34
CA LYS A 21 2.94 -5.00 -9.53
C LYS A 21 3.63 -5.11 -8.17
N LYS A 22 4.96 -5.16 -8.14
CA LYS A 22 5.78 -5.19 -6.93
C LYS A 22 5.53 -3.99 -6.02
N ALA A 23 5.53 -2.77 -6.58
CA ALA A 23 5.25 -1.55 -5.83
C ALA A 23 3.83 -1.54 -5.22
N LYS A 24 2.83 -2.05 -5.95
CA LYS A 24 1.47 -2.21 -5.42
C LYS A 24 1.41 -3.19 -4.25
N LEU A 25 2.11 -4.32 -4.33
CA LEU A 25 2.18 -5.27 -3.23
C LEU A 25 2.93 -4.70 -2.01
N MET A 26 4.01 -3.95 -2.24
CA MET A 26 4.72 -3.21 -1.17
C MET A 26 3.80 -2.23 -0.42
N PHE A 27 2.74 -1.71 -1.07
CA PHE A 27 1.78 -0.80 -0.46
C PHE A 27 1.04 -1.39 0.75
N PHE A 28 0.91 -2.72 0.81
CA PHE A 28 0.33 -3.39 1.98
C PHE A 28 1.19 -3.21 3.24
N PHE A 29 2.49 -2.94 3.09
CA PHE A 29 3.45 -2.75 4.18
C PHE A 29 3.76 -1.27 4.43
N THR A 30 4.00 -0.50 3.36
CA THR A 30 4.39 0.91 3.44
C THR A 30 3.59 1.81 2.50
N ARG A 31 3.01 2.88 3.05
CA ARG A 31 2.29 3.91 2.28
C ARG A 31 3.22 5.06 1.88
N TYR A 32 4.28 5.32 2.65
CA TYR A 32 5.20 6.44 2.48
C TYR A 32 6.67 5.96 2.38
N PRO A 33 7.01 5.11 1.40
CA PRO A 33 8.39 4.63 1.27
C PRO A 33 9.34 5.79 0.94
N SER A 34 10.51 5.78 1.59
CA SER A 34 11.59 6.72 1.25
C SER A 34 12.30 6.32 -0.05
N SER A 35 13.00 7.26 -0.68
CA SER A 35 13.82 6.94 -1.87
C SER A 35 14.89 5.88 -1.57
N THR A 36 15.48 5.91 -0.36
CA THR A 36 16.44 4.90 0.09
C THR A 36 15.80 3.52 0.22
N LEU A 37 14.59 3.46 0.77
CA LEU A 37 13.84 2.20 0.88
C LEU A 37 13.59 1.63 -0.52
N LEU A 38 13.07 2.45 -1.45
CA LEU A 38 12.84 2.02 -2.84
C LEU A 38 14.11 1.46 -3.49
N LYS A 39 15.26 2.13 -3.34
CA LYS A 39 16.54 1.65 -3.88
C LYS A 39 16.95 0.27 -3.34
N THR A 40 16.56 -0.05 -2.11
CA THR A 40 16.89 -1.33 -1.47
C THR A 40 16.03 -2.49 -1.99
N TYR A 41 14.82 -2.19 -2.47
CA TYR A 41 13.86 -3.21 -2.92
C TYR A 41 13.78 -3.36 -4.45
N PHE A 42 14.28 -2.39 -5.23
CA PHE A 42 14.34 -2.46 -6.69
C PHE A 42 15.79 -2.58 -7.17
N LEU A 43 16.47 -3.67 -6.78
CA LEU A 43 17.90 -3.89 -7.03
C LEU A 43 18.25 -4.08 -8.52
N ASP A 44 17.26 -4.45 -9.33
CA ASP A 44 17.34 -4.63 -10.78
C ASP A 44 17.07 -3.34 -11.57
N VAL A 45 16.90 -2.19 -10.89
CA VAL A 45 16.59 -0.91 -11.52
C VAL A 45 17.77 0.06 -11.40
N GLN A 46 18.18 0.65 -12.52
CA GLN A 46 19.16 1.74 -12.50
C GLN A 46 18.51 3.06 -12.10
N PHE A 47 18.58 3.42 -10.82
CA PHE A 47 17.94 4.64 -10.33
C PHE A 47 18.51 5.91 -10.96
N ASN A 48 17.62 6.66 -11.61
CA ASN A 48 17.85 8.05 -12.04
C ASN A 48 16.71 8.96 -11.53
N ARG A 49 16.79 10.26 -11.81
CA ARG A 49 15.80 11.26 -11.37
C ARG A 49 14.39 10.96 -11.90
N CYS A 50 14.27 10.47 -13.14
CA CYS A 50 13.00 10.15 -13.77
C CYS A 50 12.34 8.93 -13.10
N ILE A 51 13.09 7.83 -12.94
CA ILE A 51 12.64 6.61 -12.26
C ILE A 51 12.22 6.89 -10.82
N THR A 52 13.03 7.66 -10.09
CA THR A 52 12.73 8.01 -8.69
C THR A 52 11.41 8.79 -8.62
N SER A 53 11.23 9.78 -9.49
CA SER A 53 9.98 10.55 -9.57
C SER A 53 8.79 9.66 -9.95
N GLN A 54 8.96 8.72 -10.86
CA GLN A 54 7.92 7.80 -11.31
C GLN A 54 7.45 6.86 -10.19
N LEU A 55 8.39 6.28 -9.41
CA LEU A 55 8.05 5.45 -8.24
C LEU A 55 7.31 6.27 -7.18
N ILE A 56 7.79 7.49 -6.88
CA ILE A 56 7.11 8.39 -5.93
C ILE A 56 5.68 8.71 -6.42
N LYS A 57 5.51 8.96 -7.72
CA LYS A 57 4.20 9.20 -8.32
C LYS A 57 3.28 7.99 -8.19
N TRP A 58 3.78 6.77 -8.39
CA TRP A 58 3.00 5.55 -8.15
C TRP A 58 2.48 5.47 -6.73
N PHE A 59 3.34 5.64 -5.72
CA PHE A 59 2.90 5.60 -4.32
C PHE A 59 1.95 6.76 -3.97
N SER A 60 2.09 7.93 -4.59
CA SER A 60 1.09 9.00 -4.47
C SER A 60 -0.27 8.60 -5.03
N ASN A 61 -0.31 8.01 -6.23
CA ASN A 61 -1.55 7.52 -6.84
C ASN A 61 -2.17 6.39 -6.01
N PHE A 62 -1.35 5.51 -5.43
CA PHE A 62 -1.82 4.44 -4.55
C PHE A 62 -2.48 5.00 -3.30
N ARG A 63 -1.86 5.99 -2.66
CA ARG A 63 -2.45 6.67 -1.49
C ARG A 63 -3.73 7.42 -1.85
N GLU A 64 -3.78 8.07 -3.01
CA GLU A 64 -4.99 8.75 -3.47
C GLU A 64 -6.17 7.76 -3.59
N PHE A 65 -5.98 6.64 -4.30
CA PHE A 65 -7.00 5.60 -4.38
C PHE A 65 -7.41 5.08 -2.99
N TYR A 66 -6.43 4.78 -2.14
CA TYR A 66 -6.67 4.30 -0.78
C TYR A 66 -7.54 5.28 0.02
N TYR A 67 -7.17 6.55 0.07
CA TYR A 67 -7.90 7.56 0.84
C TYR A 67 -9.28 7.89 0.24
N ILE A 68 -9.44 7.78 -1.09
CA ILE A 68 -10.76 7.87 -1.72
C ILE A 68 -11.67 6.72 -1.24
N GLN A 69 -11.15 5.48 -1.16
CA GLN A 69 -11.94 4.37 -0.62
C GLN A 69 -12.25 4.57 0.86
N MET A 70 -11.27 4.99 1.67
CA MET A 70 -11.49 5.24 3.10
C MET A 70 -12.57 6.29 3.34
N GLU A 71 -12.53 7.41 2.60
CA GLU A 71 -13.55 8.44 2.70
C GLU A 71 -14.92 7.94 2.23
N LYS A 72 -14.98 7.23 1.10
CA LYS A 72 -16.22 6.67 0.57
C LYS A 72 -16.91 5.79 1.60
N PHE A 73 -16.17 4.83 2.18
CA PHE A 73 -16.73 3.90 3.15
C PHE A 73 -17.02 4.55 4.51
N ALA A 74 -16.24 5.55 4.93
CA ALA A 74 -16.53 6.35 6.11
C ALA A 74 -17.86 7.11 5.96
N ARG A 75 -18.09 7.76 4.81
CA ARG A 75 -19.35 8.46 4.52
C ARG A 75 -20.52 7.48 4.44
N GLN A 76 -20.32 6.32 3.82
CA GLN A 76 -21.33 5.27 3.73
C GLN A 76 -21.76 4.79 5.13
N ALA A 77 -20.81 4.53 6.03
CA ALA A 77 -21.10 4.13 7.40
C ALA A 77 -21.92 5.18 8.18
N ILE A 78 -21.68 6.47 7.94
CA ILE A 78 -22.48 7.55 8.54
C ILE A 78 -23.93 7.49 8.04
N LEU A 79 -24.14 7.26 6.73
CA LEU A 79 -25.48 7.12 6.14
C LEU A 79 -26.21 5.87 6.65
N GLU A 80 -25.47 4.80 6.94
CA GLU A 80 -25.99 3.56 7.52
C GLU A 80 -26.27 3.67 9.03
N GLY A 81 -25.99 4.82 9.65
CA GLY A 81 -26.32 5.10 11.04
C GLY A 81 -25.32 4.53 12.05
N VAL A 82 -24.10 4.18 11.64
CA VAL A 82 -23.04 3.74 12.56
C VAL A 82 -22.78 4.82 13.61
N THR A 83 -22.75 4.42 14.89
CA THR A 83 -22.64 5.35 16.01
C THR A 83 -21.23 5.39 16.59
N ASP A 84 -20.57 4.26 16.78
CA ASP A 84 -19.19 4.17 17.27
C ASP A 84 -18.21 3.91 16.11
N CYS A 85 -17.08 4.62 16.08
CA CYS A 85 -16.03 4.34 15.12
C CYS A 85 -15.40 2.97 15.37
N LYS A 86 -15.36 2.49 16.61
CA LYS A 86 -14.75 1.19 16.97
C LYS A 86 -15.43 0.00 16.30
N ASP A 87 -16.68 0.16 15.86
CA ASP A 87 -17.42 -0.86 15.11
C ASP A 87 -16.94 -1.00 13.66
N LEU A 88 -16.17 -0.01 13.17
CA LEU A 88 -15.62 -0.01 11.82
C LEU A 88 -14.32 -0.80 11.76
N MET A 89 -14.47 -2.08 11.45
CA MET A 89 -13.36 -3.02 11.25
C MET A 89 -13.30 -3.50 9.80
N VAL A 90 -12.11 -3.40 9.21
CA VAL A 90 -11.82 -3.92 7.86
C VAL A 90 -11.40 -5.37 7.98
N SER A 91 -12.32 -6.28 7.68
CA SER A 91 -12.05 -7.72 7.62
C SER A 91 -11.75 -8.17 6.19
N ARG A 92 -11.22 -9.40 6.03
CA ARG A 92 -11.00 -10.03 4.70
C ARG A 92 -12.28 -10.18 3.87
N ASN A 93 -13.45 -10.18 4.52
CA ASN A 93 -14.75 -10.29 3.86
C ASN A 93 -15.41 -8.92 3.62
N SER A 94 -14.80 -7.83 4.10
CA SER A 94 -15.35 -6.49 3.92
C SER A 94 -15.27 -6.03 2.46
N GLU A 95 -16.26 -5.26 2.02
CA GLU A 95 -16.28 -4.69 0.68
C GLU A 95 -15.11 -3.72 0.44
N LEU A 96 -14.74 -2.97 1.49
CA LEU A 96 -13.57 -2.09 1.46
C LEU A 96 -12.29 -2.90 1.18
N PHE A 97 -12.04 -3.99 1.92
CA PHE A 97 -10.88 -4.84 1.65
C PHE A 97 -10.91 -5.40 0.23
N ARG A 98 -12.07 -5.89 -0.23
CA ARG A 98 -12.22 -6.39 -1.60
C ARG A 98 -11.84 -5.33 -2.64
N ALA A 99 -12.28 -4.09 -2.49
CA ALA A 99 -11.93 -2.99 -3.38
C ALA A 99 -10.43 -2.68 -3.38
N LEU A 100 -9.80 -2.64 -2.20
CA LEU A 100 -8.35 -2.41 -2.07
C LEU A 100 -7.54 -3.58 -2.66
N ASN A 101 -7.91 -4.81 -2.34
CA ASN A 101 -7.22 -6.01 -2.80
C ASN A 101 -7.30 -6.15 -4.32
N MET A 102 -8.46 -5.91 -4.95
CA MET A 102 -8.57 -5.90 -6.41
C MET A 102 -7.67 -4.84 -7.07
N HIS A 103 -7.44 -3.71 -6.40
CA HIS A 103 -6.61 -2.63 -6.94
C HIS A 103 -5.10 -2.93 -6.84
N TYR A 104 -4.64 -3.41 -5.67
CA TYR A 104 -3.22 -3.63 -5.39
C TYR A 104 -2.74 -5.04 -5.75
N ASN A 105 -3.62 -6.04 -5.67
CA ASN A 105 -3.33 -7.47 -5.78
C ASN A 105 -4.21 -8.11 -6.87
N LYS A 106 -4.09 -7.64 -8.12
CA LYS A 106 -4.99 -8.01 -9.23
C LYS A 106 -5.07 -9.53 -9.48
N GLY A 107 -3.98 -10.27 -9.24
CA GLY A 107 -3.95 -11.72 -9.39
C GLY A 107 -4.52 -12.48 -8.18
N ASN A 108 -4.77 -11.78 -7.07
CA ASN A 108 -5.09 -12.34 -5.76
C ASN A 108 -4.12 -13.46 -5.35
N ASP A 109 -2.88 -13.38 -5.82
CA ASP A 109 -1.82 -14.36 -5.65
C ASP A 109 -0.93 -14.05 -4.44
N PHE A 110 -1.19 -12.94 -3.76
CA PHE A 110 -0.51 -12.53 -2.55
C PHE A 110 -1.45 -12.55 -1.35
N GLU A 111 -1.04 -13.20 -0.26
CA GLU A 111 -1.78 -13.13 1.00
C GLU A 111 -1.48 -11.81 1.70
N VAL A 112 -2.49 -10.94 1.78
CA VAL A 112 -2.35 -9.64 2.45
C VAL A 112 -2.14 -9.85 3.96
N PRO A 113 -1.13 -9.21 4.59
CA PRO A 113 -0.90 -9.32 6.02
C PRO A 113 -2.05 -8.76 6.87
N ASP A 114 -2.34 -9.37 8.01
CA ASP A 114 -3.37 -8.87 8.94
C ASP A 114 -3.06 -7.45 9.44
N ARG A 115 -1.77 -7.12 9.57
CA ARG A 115 -1.31 -5.76 9.89
C ARG A 115 -1.86 -4.70 8.93
N PHE A 116 -2.04 -5.02 7.64
CA PHE A 116 -2.65 -4.08 6.71
C PHE A 116 -4.13 -3.83 7.04
N LEU A 117 -4.87 -4.87 7.45
CA LEU A 117 -6.27 -4.79 7.84
C LEU A 117 -6.44 -3.94 9.12
N GLU A 118 -5.53 -4.10 10.09
CA GLU A 118 -5.48 -3.26 11.29
C GLU A 118 -5.30 -1.78 10.93
N VAL A 119 -4.32 -1.47 10.06
CA VAL A 119 -4.05 -0.10 9.61
C VAL A 119 -5.21 0.46 8.79
N ALA A 120 -5.83 -0.36 7.94
CA ALA A 120 -7.02 0.03 7.17
C ALA A 120 -8.22 0.33 8.07
N SER A 121 -8.43 -0.47 9.12
CA SER A 121 -9.46 -0.22 10.15
C SER A 121 -9.22 1.11 10.85
N LEU A 122 -8.01 1.33 11.35
CA LEU A 122 -7.67 2.60 12.00
C LEU A 122 -7.81 3.79 11.04
N THR A 123 -7.42 3.65 9.79
CA THR A 123 -7.61 4.71 8.78
C THR A 123 -9.09 5.02 8.59
N LEU A 124 -9.92 4.00 8.40
CA LEU A 124 -11.36 4.15 8.22
C LEU A 124 -11.99 4.85 9.44
N GLN A 125 -11.58 4.48 10.65
CA GLN A 125 -12.03 5.08 11.90
C GLN A 125 -11.67 6.57 12.01
N GLU A 126 -10.46 6.95 11.62
CA GLU A 126 -10.02 8.36 11.59
C GLU A 126 -10.81 9.18 10.57
N PHE A 127 -11.04 8.63 9.37
CA PHE A 127 -11.87 9.28 8.35
C PHE A 127 -13.31 9.43 8.82
N PHE A 128 -13.91 8.38 9.37
CA PHE A 128 -15.27 8.39 9.90
C PHE A 128 -15.41 9.42 11.04
N SER A 129 -14.49 9.42 12.00
CA SER A 129 -14.53 10.34 13.13
C SER A 129 -14.42 11.80 12.69
N ALA A 130 -13.55 12.09 11.71
CA ALA A 130 -13.40 13.43 11.17
C ALA A 130 -14.65 13.91 10.42
N VAL A 131 -15.20 13.08 9.53
CA VAL A 131 -16.40 13.42 8.74
C VAL A 131 -17.63 13.53 9.64
N LYS A 132 -17.81 12.61 10.59
CA LYS A 132 -18.92 12.64 11.54
C LYS A 132 -18.91 13.90 12.41
N ALA A 133 -17.72 14.43 12.72
CA ALA A 133 -17.55 15.68 13.44
C ALA A 133 -17.62 16.93 12.54
N GLY A 134 -17.90 16.79 11.24
CA GLY A 134 -17.99 17.90 10.27
C GLY A 134 -16.64 18.57 9.95
N LYS A 135 -15.51 17.94 10.29
CA LYS A 135 -14.17 18.50 10.08
C LYS A 135 -13.78 18.52 8.60
N ASP A 136 -14.45 17.74 7.76
CA ASP A 136 -14.20 17.61 6.32
C ASP A 136 -14.55 18.86 5.50
N SER A 137 -15.15 19.87 6.13
CA SER A 137 -15.31 21.23 5.59
C SER A 137 -14.00 22.01 5.49
N ASP A 138 -12.99 21.70 6.31
CA ASP A 138 -11.66 22.33 6.26
C ASP A 138 -10.80 21.67 5.17
N PRO A 139 -10.22 22.41 4.20
CA PRO A 139 -9.40 21.82 3.13
C PRO A 139 -8.22 20.95 3.59
N SER A 140 -7.77 21.13 4.82
CA SER A 140 -6.62 20.46 5.43
C SER A 140 -6.99 19.32 6.39
N TRP A 141 -8.28 18.97 6.50
CA TRP A 141 -8.81 17.98 7.44
C TRP A 141 -8.14 16.62 7.42
N LYS A 142 -7.58 16.21 6.27
CA LYS A 142 -6.89 14.93 6.12
C LYS A 142 -5.44 14.96 6.61
N LYS A 143 -4.83 16.14 6.83
CA LYS A 143 -3.43 16.26 7.28
C LYS A 143 -3.14 15.53 8.60
N PRO A 144 -3.98 15.66 9.65
CA PRO A 144 -3.79 14.90 10.89
C PRO A 144 -3.87 13.38 10.65
N ILE A 145 -4.80 12.94 9.81
CA ILE A 145 -4.96 11.51 9.46
C ILE A 145 -3.70 11.00 8.77
N TYR A 146 -3.20 11.71 7.76
CA TYR A 146 -1.98 11.35 7.04
C TYR A 146 -0.77 11.22 7.99
N LYS A 147 -0.68 12.09 9.00
CA LYS A 147 0.39 12.06 10.02
C LYS A 147 0.30 10.84 10.93
N ILE A 148 -0.91 10.31 11.18
CA ILE A 148 -1.10 9.04 11.89
C ILE A 148 -0.65 7.89 11.00
N ILE A 149 -1.19 7.82 9.77
CA ILE A 149 -0.93 6.69 8.86
C ILE A 149 0.54 6.60 8.46
N SER A 150 1.24 7.74 8.32
CA SER A 150 2.68 7.75 8.00
C SER A 150 3.57 7.12 9.08
N LYS A 151 3.05 6.89 10.29
CA LYS A 151 3.77 6.24 11.39
C LYS A 151 3.46 4.75 11.53
N LEU A 152 2.54 4.22 10.71
CA LEU A 152 2.06 2.84 10.78
C LEU A 152 2.69 1.93 9.70
N ASP A 153 3.60 2.49 8.90
CA ASP A 153 4.36 1.73 7.92
C ASP A 153 5.19 0.66 8.64
N SER A 154 5.19 -0.54 8.05
CA SER A 154 5.86 -1.73 8.57
C SER A 154 7.01 -2.10 7.64
N ASP A 155 7.94 -2.92 8.14
CA ASP A 155 9.01 -3.47 7.33
C ASP A 155 8.45 -4.35 6.22
N ILE A 156 9.09 -4.27 5.05
CA ILE A 156 8.73 -5.07 3.89
C ILE A 156 9.51 -6.39 3.98
N PRO A 157 8.92 -7.56 3.68
CA PRO A 157 9.64 -8.82 3.71
C PRO A 157 10.84 -8.82 2.77
N GLU A 158 11.96 -9.39 3.21
CA GLU A 158 13.22 -9.48 2.43
C GLU A 158 13.05 -10.15 1.07
N ALA A 159 12.06 -11.05 0.95
CA ALA A 159 11.58 -11.65 -0.28
C ALA A 159 11.33 -10.60 -1.39
N PHE A 160 10.84 -9.40 -1.04
CA PHE A 160 10.64 -8.34 -2.02
C PHE A 160 11.95 -7.76 -2.60
N LYS A 161 13.13 -8.15 -2.14
CA LYS A 161 14.40 -7.68 -2.75
C LYS A 161 14.77 -8.49 -4.01
N SER A 162 14.18 -9.66 -4.22
CA SER A 162 14.44 -10.46 -5.43
C SER A 162 13.99 -9.72 -6.70
N SER A 163 14.73 -9.95 -7.80
CA SER A 163 14.35 -9.56 -9.16
C SER A 163 13.26 -10.47 -9.72
N SER A 164 13.13 -11.69 -9.21
CA SER A 164 11.99 -12.57 -9.49
C SER A 164 10.70 -11.94 -8.98
N CYS A 165 9.64 -12.02 -9.78
CA CYS A 165 8.27 -11.75 -9.35
C CYS A 165 8.00 -12.51 -8.03
N PRO A 166 7.27 -11.94 -7.04
CA PRO A 166 6.99 -12.61 -5.76
C PRO A 166 6.36 -14.01 -5.85
N GLN A 167 5.95 -14.43 -7.05
CA GLN A 167 5.43 -15.77 -7.35
C GLN A 167 6.41 -16.91 -7.00
N GLU A 168 7.72 -16.69 -7.10
CA GLU A 168 8.71 -17.73 -6.76
C GLU A 168 8.99 -17.86 -5.25
N LEU A 169 8.49 -16.94 -4.43
CA LEU A 169 8.78 -16.88 -2.99
C LEU A 169 7.74 -17.61 -2.12
N LEU A 170 6.64 -18.10 -2.72
CA LEU A 170 5.59 -18.87 -2.04
C LEU A 170 5.72 -20.39 -2.30
N GLN A 171 6.79 -20.84 -2.96
CA GLN A 171 7.04 -22.25 -3.27
C GLN A 171 8.32 -22.83 -2.62
N SER A 172 8.82 -22.24 -1.54
CA SER A 172 9.93 -22.79 -0.75
C SER A 172 9.56 -22.99 0.70
#